data_AF-A0A8C1V0A5-F1
#
_entry.id   AF-A0A8C1V0A5-F1
#
_cell.length_a   1.000
_cell.length_b   1.000
_cell.length_c   1.000
_cell.angle_alpha   90.00
_cell.angle_beta   90.00
_cell.angle_gamma   90.00
#
_symmetry.space_group_name_H-M   'P 1'
#
loop_
_entity.id
_entity.type
_entity.pdbx_description
1 polymer ?
#
loop_
_entity_poly.entity_id
_entity_poly.type
_entity_poly.pdbx_seq_one_letter_code
_entity_poly.pdbx_strand_id
1 'polypeptide(L)'
;MHLNAPILLLTILLSQSFLSTLEMSYISLQAGHVGLIDTTYRWKFPIPYILSDSLDLNAKGAVYQAFEMYRLKSCVDFKTLGSISRFKQNFIPKSDQCCSHVGELQTGQVLYLGPGCDHKAVIEHELLHALGFYHTHCCVFFNIIGQYLDFSEMDIVRLNRMYNCSSSLTLLDQSTFENINICGMIQSSTDDADWVHLKSSPGAEDHTHNLGYTMHFDTSTGNAEQSALLESRILYPKWKIQGFPFPADEDKTWKIGHVPMQIGAKFHYAFQGVRGDPGNSEGGIFIDDIRLTETHCPAAVWCIQNFSSILETADYNTVLNSPCFYSPEGYGFGLYFHLASGDNDIVMQWPAVNRQPTIVVMDQDPDIKLRMSSARSLTTDMSTVETNTNTKLIWDNPRNVGTFDPSC
;
A
#
# COMPACT_ATOMS: atom_id res chain seq x y z
N MET A 1 21.54 9.12 15.46
CA MET A 1 20.51 9.86 14.71
C MET A 1 20.48 9.30 13.29
N HIS A 2 19.81 8.16 13.11
CA HIS A 2 19.60 7.58 11.78
C HIS A 2 18.27 8.12 11.24
N LEU A 3 18.31 8.64 10.01
CA LEU A 3 17.09 8.96 9.27
C LEU A 3 16.63 7.67 8.61
N ASN A 4 15.42 7.21 8.96
CA ASN A 4 14.75 6.16 8.21
C ASN A 4 14.62 6.61 6.76
N ALA A 5 14.87 5.69 5.83
CA ALA A 5 15.08 6.01 4.45
C ALA A 5 14.17 5.11 3.57
N PRO A 6 13.63 5.64 2.45
CA PRO A 6 12.54 5.01 1.72
C PRO A 6 12.96 3.68 1.11
N ILE A 7 12.12 2.68 1.36
CA ILE A 7 12.24 1.31 0.86
C ILE A 7 11.44 1.18 -0.46
N LEU A 8 11.73 0.15 -1.25
CA LEU A 8 11.13 -0.19 -2.54
C LEU A 8 10.24 -1.44 -2.37
N LEU A 9 9.14 -1.55 -3.12
CA LEU A 9 8.18 -2.66 -3.03
C LEU A 9 8.17 -3.54 -4.30
N LEU A 10 8.15 -4.86 -4.11
CA LEU A 10 7.79 -5.91 -5.08
C LEU A 10 6.58 -6.68 -4.52
N THR A 11 5.59 -7.06 -5.33
CA THR A 11 4.34 -7.71 -4.85
C THR A 11 3.65 -8.51 -5.96
N ILE A 12 3.27 -9.76 -5.71
CA ILE A 12 2.57 -10.70 -6.63
C ILE A 12 1.27 -11.16 -5.93
N LEU A 13 0.05 -10.89 -6.46
CA LEU A 13 -1.24 -11.16 -5.75
C LEU A 13 -2.57 -11.39 -6.54
N LEU A 14 -3.44 -12.32 -6.05
CA LEU A 14 -4.88 -12.54 -6.38
C LEU A 14 -5.67 -13.21 -5.21
N SER A 15 -6.99 -13.05 -4.96
CA SER A 15 -8.03 -11.99 -5.16
C SER A 15 -9.29 -12.41 -4.32
N GLN A 16 -10.50 -11.78 -4.21
CA GLN A 16 -11.17 -10.65 -4.89
C GLN A 16 -12.32 -10.01 -4.00
N SER A 17 -13.44 -9.57 -4.59
CA SER A 17 -14.53 -8.66 -4.12
C SER A 17 -15.81 -9.25 -3.47
N PHE A 18 -16.53 -8.45 -2.62
CA PHE A 18 -18.00 -8.16 -2.71
C PHE A 18 -18.58 -7.18 -1.64
N LEU A 19 -19.61 -6.36 -2.02
CA LEU A 19 -20.71 -5.71 -1.23
C LEU A 19 -20.40 -4.78 -0.01
N SER A 20 -21.24 -3.80 0.44
CA SER A 20 -22.38 -3.04 -0.14
C SER A 20 -22.84 -1.82 0.72
N THR A 21 -23.24 -0.71 0.06
CA THR A 21 -24.24 0.35 0.45
C THR A 21 -24.24 1.09 1.82
N LEU A 22 -24.35 2.43 1.77
CA LEU A 22 -24.98 3.29 2.80
C LEU A 22 -25.44 4.64 2.19
N GLU A 23 -26.43 5.36 2.79
CA GLU A 23 -27.02 6.62 2.28
C GLU A 23 -26.62 7.87 3.09
N MET A 24 -26.51 9.06 2.46
CA MET A 24 -27.21 10.28 2.95
C MET A 24 -27.23 11.53 2.01
N SER A 25 -28.37 12.22 2.00
CA SER A 25 -28.65 13.67 1.77
C SER A 25 -27.88 14.54 0.74
N TYR A 26 -28.61 14.90 -0.33
CA TYR A 26 -28.46 15.98 -1.33
C TYR A 26 -27.76 17.32 -0.96
N ILE A 27 -26.96 17.83 -1.91
CA ILE A 27 -27.09 19.20 -2.49
C ILE A 27 -27.01 19.08 -4.03
N SER A 28 -27.76 19.89 -4.78
CA SER A 28 -27.87 19.79 -6.25
C SER A 28 -26.96 20.75 -7.01
N LEU A 29 -26.30 20.27 -8.08
CA LEU A 29 -25.92 21.08 -9.25
C LEU A 29 -25.74 20.20 -10.51
N GLN A 30 -25.62 20.84 -11.68
CA GLN A 30 -25.95 20.25 -12.98
C GLN A 30 -24.87 19.35 -13.62
N ALA A 31 -25.30 18.53 -14.59
CA ALA A 31 -24.42 17.74 -15.46
C ALA A 31 -23.49 18.66 -16.28
N GLY A 32 -22.23 18.75 -15.85
CA GLY A 32 -21.18 19.58 -16.40
C GLY A 32 -19.80 19.14 -15.91
N HIS A 33 -18.76 19.90 -16.25
CA HIS A 33 -17.38 19.54 -15.93
C HIS A 33 -17.14 19.39 -14.41
N VAL A 34 -16.73 18.18 -14.01
CA VAL A 34 -16.39 17.81 -12.60
C VAL A 34 -15.17 18.58 -12.09
N GLY A 35 -14.27 18.97 -12.98
CA GLY A 35 -13.09 19.78 -12.66
C GLY A 35 -13.32 21.27 -12.89
N LEU A 36 -12.92 22.10 -11.93
CA LEU A 36 -12.87 23.57 -12.02
C LEU A 36 -12.15 24.00 -13.30
N ILE A 37 -12.85 24.65 -14.22
CA ILE A 37 -12.35 24.97 -15.56
C ILE A 37 -11.25 26.04 -15.52
N ASP A 38 -11.35 27.01 -14.60
CA ASP A 38 -10.38 28.10 -14.47
C ASP A 38 -9.01 27.57 -14.00
N THR A 39 -7.98 27.79 -14.81
CA THR A 39 -6.62 27.32 -14.55
C THR A 39 -5.83 28.21 -13.59
N THR A 40 -6.34 29.40 -13.23
CA THR A 40 -5.69 30.29 -12.25
C THR A 40 -5.76 29.76 -10.82
N TYR A 41 -6.68 28.81 -10.55
CA TYR A 41 -6.82 28.08 -9.28
C TYR A 41 -6.14 26.70 -9.30
N ARG A 42 -5.21 26.45 -10.23
CA ARG A 42 -4.41 25.20 -10.25
C ARG A 42 -3.23 25.32 -9.31
N TRP A 43 -3.05 24.31 -8.45
CA TRP A 43 -1.83 24.17 -7.68
C TRP A 43 -0.61 24.01 -8.58
N LYS A 44 0.54 24.47 -8.10
CA LYS A 44 1.85 24.19 -8.69
C LYS A 44 2.57 23.19 -7.80
N PHE A 45 3.13 22.14 -8.40
CA PHE A 45 3.77 21.06 -7.65
C PHE A 45 5.26 21.34 -7.42
N PRO A 46 5.84 20.92 -6.28
CA PRO A 46 5.15 20.28 -5.14
C PRO A 46 4.28 21.27 -4.35
N ILE A 47 3.10 20.82 -3.92
CA ILE A 47 2.17 21.57 -3.08
C ILE A 47 2.84 21.85 -1.72
N PRO A 48 3.02 23.12 -1.33
CA PRO A 48 3.49 23.45 0.01
C PRO A 48 2.44 23.09 1.06
N TYR A 49 2.83 22.40 2.13
CA TYR A 49 1.92 22.12 3.24
C TYR A 49 2.53 22.34 4.63
N ILE A 50 1.63 22.48 5.61
CA ILE A 50 1.90 22.45 7.05
C ILE A 50 0.80 21.58 7.69
N LEU A 51 1.19 20.74 8.65
CA LEU A 51 0.26 20.02 9.54
C LEU A 51 0.23 20.78 10.87
N SER A 52 -0.95 21.12 11.39
CA SER A 52 -1.06 21.81 12.68
C SER A 52 -0.48 20.96 13.82
N ASP A 53 0.19 21.57 14.79
CA ASP A 53 0.60 20.88 16.01
C ASP A 53 -0.59 20.24 16.72
N SER A 54 -1.74 20.91 16.69
CA SER A 54 -3.03 20.45 17.24
C SER A 54 -3.75 19.37 16.43
N LEU A 55 -3.28 19.02 15.22
CA LEU A 55 -3.84 17.90 14.46
C LEU A 55 -3.41 16.58 15.12
N ASP A 56 -4.32 15.61 15.19
CA ASP A 56 -4.04 14.31 15.79
C ASP A 56 -2.89 13.56 15.10
N LEU A 57 -2.20 12.67 15.83
CA LEU A 57 -1.08 11.87 15.31
C LEU A 57 -1.51 10.82 14.30
N ASN A 58 -2.67 10.18 14.49
CA ASN A 58 -3.23 9.25 13.51
C ASN A 58 -3.61 10.01 12.23
N ALA A 59 -4.27 11.16 12.38
CA ALA A 59 -4.59 12.05 11.25
C ALA A 59 -3.33 12.52 10.50
N LYS A 60 -2.28 12.96 11.20
CA LYS A 60 -0.98 13.33 10.60
C LYS A 60 -0.40 12.16 9.79
N GLY A 61 -0.39 10.95 10.36
CA GLY A 61 0.07 9.74 9.67
C GLY A 61 -0.76 9.38 8.43
N ALA A 62 -2.09 9.44 8.52
CA ALA A 62 -3.00 9.18 7.41
C ALA A 62 -2.84 10.22 6.28
N VAL A 63 -2.46 11.47 6.59
CA VAL A 63 -2.11 12.48 5.58
C VAL A 63 -0.86 12.08 4.80
N TYR A 64 0.17 11.54 5.45
CA TYR A 64 1.33 10.99 4.74
C TYR A 64 0.98 9.80 3.85
N GLN A 65 0.08 8.91 4.29
CA GLN A 65 -0.39 7.78 3.47
C GLN A 65 -1.10 8.24 2.19
N ALA A 66 -1.98 9.25 2.30
CA ALA A 66 -2.64 9.87 1.14
C ALA A 66 -1.63 10.52 0.16
N PHE A 67 -0.58 11.19 0.69
CA PHE A 67 0.48 11.75 -0.16
C PHE A 67 1.24 10.68 -0.96
N GLU A 68 1.48 9.50 -0.39
CA GLU A 68 2.12 8.39 -1.12
C GLU A 68 1.23 7.83 -2.22
N MET A 69 -0.10 7.75 -2.02
CA MET A 69 -1.01 7.32 -3.10
C MET A 69 -1.09 8.35 -4.23
N TYR A 70 -1.07 9.65 -3.91
CA TYR A 70 -0.92 10.70 -4.92
C TYR A 70 0.38 10.54 -5.71
N ARG A 71 1.52 10.29 -5.05
CA ARG A 71 2.83 10.06 -5.70
C ARG A 71 2.86 8.80 -6.54
N LEU A 72 2.16 7.75 -6.13
CA LEU A 72 2.11 6.46 -6.81
C LEU A 72 1.23 6.48 -8.07
N LYS A 73 0.09 7.17 -8.01
CA LYS A 73 -0.94 7.17 -9.06
C LYS A 73 -0.95 8.43 -9.94
N SER A 74 -0.22 9.48 -9.57
CA SER A 74 -0.21 10.77 -10.29
C SER A 74 1.14 11.50 -10.21
N CYS A 75 1.22 12.66 -10.87
CA CYS A 75 2.35 13.59 -10.76
C CYS A 75 2.20 14.64 -9.63
N VAL A 76 1.19 14.52 -8.77
CA VAL A 76 1.00 15.41 -7.61
C VAL A 76 2.04 15.09 -6.53
N ASP A 77 2.82 16.09 -6.13
CA ASP A 77 3.77 16.01 -5.01
C ASP A 77 3.42 17.01 -3.90
N PHE A 78 3.87 16.72 -2.68
CA PHE A 78 3.62 17.51 -1.46
C PHE A 78 4.92 17.76 -0.69
N LYS A 79 5.21 19.02 -0.36
CA LYS A 79 6.45 19.39 0.33
C LYS A 79 6.20 20.19 1.61
N THR A 80 6.77 19.72 2.72
CA THR A 80 6.86 20.48 3.96
C THR A 80 7.59 21.79 3.69
N LEU A 81 7.02 22.92 4.10
CA LEU A 81 7.63 24.23 3.85
C LEU A 81 7.77 25.02 5.15
N GLY A 82 9.04 25.32 5.50
CA GLY A 82 9.38 26.08 6.69
C GLY A 82 8.85 27.51 6.65
N SER A 83 7.63 27.72 7.14
CA SER A 83 6.97 28.98 7.55
C SER A 83 6.83 30.15 6.55
N ILE A 84 7.60 30.20 5.45
CA ILE A 84 7.78 31.42 4.65
C ILE A 84 6.82 31.53 3.45
N SER A 85 6.30 30.42 2.92
CA SER A 85 5.33 30.50 1.82
C SER A 85 3.95 30.97 2.32
N ARG A 86 3.40 32.01 1.67
CA ARG A 86 1.98 32.39 1.82
C ARG A 86 1.06 31.30 1.26
N PHE A 87 1.32 30.86 0.03
CA PHE A 87 0.60 29.80 -0.68
C PHE A 87 0.96 28.44 -0.07
N LYS A 88 0.01 27.79 0.60
CA LYS A 88 0.17 26.47 1.23
C LYS A 88 -1.19 25.88 1.63
N GLN A 89 -1.25 24.55 1.68
CA GLN A 89 -2.35 23.80 2.26
C GLN A 89 -2.05 23.58 3.76
N ASN A 90 -2.91 24.09 4.64
CA ASN A 90 -2.77 23.93 6.08
C ASN A 90 -3.78 22.89 6.59
N PHE A 91 -3.32 21.85 7.28
CA PHE A 91 -4.16 20.78 7.80
C PHE A 91 -4.45 21.05 9.29
N ILE A 92 -5.71 21.32 9.64
CA ILE A 92 -6.13 21.78 10.96
C ILE A 92 -7.34 20.95 11.44
N PRO A 93 -7.44 20.58 12.73
CA PRO A 93 -8.66 19.98 13.27
C PRO A 93 -9.87 20.94 13.22
N LYS A 94 -11.07 20.37 13.15
CA LYS A 94 -12.36 21.10 13.22
C LYS A 94 -13.38 20.24 13.97
N SER A 95 -14.39 20.88 14.54
CA SER A 95 -15.56 20.17 15.08
C SER A 95 -16.30 19.43 13.95
N ASP A 96 -16.20 18.10 13.98
CA ASP A 96 -17.06 17.11 13.33
C ASP A 96 -17.28 17.30 11.81
N GLN A 97 -16.28 17.83 11.10
CA GLN A 97 -16.32 18.03 9.66
C GLN A 97 -14.96 17.77 9.00
N CYS A 98 -14.97 16.92 7.98
CA CYS A 98 -13.97 16.91 6.92
C CYS A 98 -14.42 17.95 5.87
N CYS A 99 -13.55 18.87 5.46
CA CYS A 99 -13.84 19.78 4.35
C CYS A 99 -12.61 20.57 3.88
N SER A 100 -12.55 20.80 2.57
CA SER A 100 -11.53 21.58 1.87
C SER A 100 -12.15 22.65 0.96
N HIS A 101 -11.32 23.50 0.37
CA HIS A 101 -11.72 24.47 -0.65
C HIS A 101 -11.48 23.89 -2.05
N VAL A 102 -12.26 24.30 -3.06
CA VAL A 102 -12.09 23.80 -4.43
C VAL A 102 -11.05 24.63 -5.21
N GLY A 103 -9.86 24.07 -5.42
CA GLY A 103 -8.72 24.74 -6.09
C GLY A 103 -7.78 25.51 -5.14
N GLU A 104 -6.77 26.19 -5.69
CA GLU A 104 -5.81 27.04 -4.96
C GLU A 104 -6.28 28.50 -4.90
N LEU A 105 -6.57 29.02 -3.71
CA LEU A 105 -7.17 30.35 -3.50
C LEU A 105 -6.17 31.53 -3.48
N GLN A 106 -4.94 31.35 -3.98
CA GLN A 106 -3.85 32.34 -4.09
C GLN A 106 -3.47 33.07 -2.79
N THR A 107 -3.99 32.61 -1.65
CA THR A 107 -3.88 33.24 -0.32
C THR A 107 -3.33 32.27 0.73
N GLY A 108 -3.19 30.98 0.39
CA GLY A 108 -3.07 29.89 1.34
C GLY A 108 -4.43 29.51 1.93
N GLN A 109 -4.66 28.23 2.19
CA GLN A 109 -5.99 27.72 2.53
C GLN A 109 -5.93 26.57 3.55
N VAL A 110 -7.08 26.29 4.16
CA VAL A 110 -7.23 25.24 5.17
C VAL A 110 -7.96 24.03 4.57
N LEU A 111 -7.50 22.85 4.94
CA LEU A 111 -8.19 21.57 4.81
C LEU A 111 -8.43 21.10 6.25
N TYR A 112 -9.69 20.86 6.57
CA TYR A 112 -10.13 20.52 7.91
C TYR A 112 -10.29 19.01 8.08
N LEU A 113 -9.73 18.48 9.16
CA LEU A 113 -9.81 17.06 9.54
C LEU A 113 -10.35 16.96 10.98
N GLY A 114 -11.67 16.84 11.12
CA GLY A 114 -12.32 16.53 12.39
C GLY A 114 -12.18 15.06 12.81
N PRO A 115 -12.83 14.66 13.93
CA PRO A 115 -12.91 13.25 14.34
C PRO A 115 -13.49 12.36 13.22
N GLY A 116 -12.86 11.22 12.95
CA GLY A 116 -13.26 10.30 11.88
C GLY A 116 -12.80 10.70 10.47
N CYS A 117 -12.10 11.84 10.31
CA CYS A 117 -11.47 12.23 9.05
C CYS A 117 -10.05 11.65 8.91
N ASP A 118 -9.54 10.94 9.91
CA ASP A 118 -8.21 10.32 10.00
C ASP A 118 -8.13 9.00 9.20
N HIS A 119 -8.67 9.00 7.98
CA HIS A 119 -8.69 7.86 7.08
C HIS A 119 -8.11 8.28 5.72
N LYS A 120 -7.20 7.46 5.17
CA LYS A 120 -6.51 7.69 3.89
C LYS A 120 -7.46 8.21 2.80
N ALA A 121 -8.53 7.45 2.51
CA ALA A 121 -9.52 7.78 1.48
C ALA A 121 -10.32 9.07 1.72
N VAL A 122 -10.53 9.47 2.99
CA VAL A 122 -11.18 10.75 3.31
C VAL A 122 -10.23 11.92 3.03
N ILE A 123 -8.95 11.76 3.34
CA ILE A 123 -7.94 12.79 3.07
C ILE A 123 -7.66 12.91 1.57
N GLU A 124 -7.66 11.80 0.84
CA GLU A 124 -7.61 11.76 -0.63
C GLU A 124 -8.80 12.53 -1.24
N HIS A 125 -10.02 12.33 -0.74
CA HIS A 125 -11.21 13.08 -1.16
C HIS A 125 -11.09 14.60 -0.94
N GLU A 126 -10.67 15.02 0.26
CA GLU A 126 -10.48 16.44 0.58
C GLU A 126 -9.31 17.11 -0.18
N LEU A 127 -8.33 16.31 -0.60
CA LEU A 127 -7.26 16.76 -1.49
C LEU A 127 -7.69 16.83 -2.95
N LEU A 128 -8.61 15.98 -3.43
CA LEU A 128 -9.24 16.16 -4.75
C LEU A 128 -10.02 17.49 -4.81
N HIS A 129 -10.72 17.85 -3.75
CA HIS A 129 -11.28 19.20 -3.61
C HIS A 129 -10.18 20.26 -3.71
N ALA A 130 -9.13 20.19 -2.88
CA ALA A 130 -8.01 21.14 -2.93
C ALA A 130 -7.39 21.27 -4.34
N LEU A 131 -7.33 20.18 -5.10
CA LEU A 131 -6.81 20.12 -6.48
C LEU A 131 -7.77 20.67 -7.55
N GLY A 132 -9.03 20.94 -7.21
CA GLY A 132 -10.02 21.57 -8.09
C GLY A 132 -11.15 20.67 -8.58
N PHE A 133 -11.48 19.58 -7.89
CA PHE A 133 -12.62 18.72 -8.23
C PHE A 133 -13.86 19.00 -7.37
N TYR A 134 -15.03 18.93 -8.01
CA TYR A 134 -16.35 18.93 -7.35
C TYR A 134 -16.87 17.50 -7.18
N HIS A 135 -17.87 17.30 -6.31
CA HIS A 135 -18.59 16.01 -6.21
C HIS A 135 -19.28 15.65 -7.51
N THR A 136 -19.19 14.38 -7.92
CA THR A 136 -19.91 13.85 -9.08
C THR A 136 -21.35 13.48 -8.75
N HIS A 137 -22.26 14.46 -8.76
CA HIS A 137 -23.69 14.16 -8.74
C HIS A 137 -24.18 13.59 -10.08
N CYS A 138 -23.93 12.31 -10.29
CA CYS A 138 -24.61 11.49 -11.31
C CYS A 138 -25.10 10.19 -10.66
N CYS A 139 -26.41 9.98 -10.64
CA CYS A 139 -27.09 8.89 -9.93
C CYS A 139 -26.78 7.46 -10.46
N VAL A 140 -25.96 7.33 -11.50
CA VAL A 140 -25.47 6.05 -12.04
C VAL A 140 -24.16 5.60 -11.36
N PHE A 141 -23.43 6.51 -10.70
CA PHE A 141 -22.04 6.31 -10.26
C PHE A 141 -21.80 6.42 -8.74
N PHE A 142 -22.83 6.24 -7.91
CA PHE A 142 -22.69 6.22 -6.44
C PHE A 142 -21.65 5.20 -5.93
N ASN A 143 -21.41 4.11 -6.67
CA ASN A 143 -20.44 3.08 -6.30
C ASN A 143 -18.98 3.40 -6.66
N ILE A 144 -18.66 4.48 -7.40
CA ILE A 144 -17.29 4.72 -7.91
C ILE A 144 -16.56 5.85 -7.16
N ILE A 145 -17.26 6.91 -6.75
CA ILE A 145 -16.65 8.06 -6.03
C ILE A 145 -17.17 8.15 -4.57
N GLY A 146 -17.67 7.01 -4.06
CA GLY A 146 -18.18 6.84 -2.70
C GLY A 146 -17.56 5.67 -1.93
N GLN A 147 -16.59 4.95 -2.49
CA GLN A 147 -15.91 3.84 -1.79
C GLN A 147 -14.72 4.36 -0.97
N TYR A 148 -14.80 4.25 0.36
CA TYR A 148 -13.77 4.71 1.31
C TYR A 148 -12.54 3.77 1.40
N LEU A 149 -11.97 3.44 0.24
CA LEU A 149 -10.80 2.57 0.07
C LEU A 149 -9.60 3.33 -0.51
N ASP A 150 -9.74 3.91 -1.71
CA ASP A 150 -8.69 4.57 -2.51
C ASP A 150 -9.32 5.37 -3.67
N PHE A 151 -8.51 6.02 -4.52
CA PHE A 151 -8.94 6.64 -5.78
C PHE A 151 -9.46 5.63 -6.80
N SER A 152 -10.60 5.92 -7.45
CA SER A 152 -11.04 5.14 -8.61
C SER A 152 -10.19 5.41 -9.85
N GLU A 153 -10.17 4.48 -10.81
CA GLU A 153 -9.57 4.68 -12.14
C GLU A 153 -10.01 6.02 -12.76
N MET A 154 -11.30 6.34 -12.66
CA MET A 154 -11.88 7.55 -13.22
C MET A 154 -11.36 8.82 -12.56
N ASP A 155 -11.08 8.80 -11.26
CA ASP A 155 -10.47 9.94 -10.54
C ASP A 155 -9.02 10.12 -10.95
N ILE A 156 -8.25 9.02 -11.06
CA ILE A 156 -6.86 9.04 -11.53
C ILE A 156 -6.76 9.54 -12.98
N VAL A 157 -7.62 9.06 -13.88
CA VAL A 157 -7.69 9.54 -15.28
C VAL A 157 -8.02 11.02 -15.34
N ARG A 158 -8.97 11.51 -14.52
CA ARG A 158 -9.34 12.93 -14.47
C ARG A 158 -8.24 13.80 -13.86
N LEU A 159 -7.61 13.37 -12.78
CA LEU A 159 -6.51 14.05 -12.11
C LEU A 159 -5.30 14.20 -13.04
N ASN A 160 -4.86 13.09 -13.63
CA ASN A 160 -3.72 13.07 -14.53
C ASN A 160 -3.99 13.89 -15.79
N ARG A 161 -5.23 13.89 -16.32
CA ARG A 161 -5.64 14.76 -17.44
C ARG A 161 -5.78 16.23 -17.04
N MET A 162 -6.15 16.55 -15.80
CA MET A 162 -6.29 17.93 -15.32
C MET A 162 -4.93 18.62 -15.15
N TYR A 163 -3.90 17.87 -14.75
CA TYR A 163 -2.55 18.37 -14.48
C TYR A 163 -1.49 17.94 -15.51
N ASN A 164 -1.91 17.31 -16.62
CA ASN A 164 -1.04 16.79 -17.69
C ASN A 164 0.08 15.85 -17.19
N CYS A 165 -0.23 14.99 -16.23
CA CYS A 165 0.71 14.02 -15.69
C CYS A 165 1.08 12.95 -16.73
N SER A 166 2.34 12.91 -17.12
CA SER A 166 2.90 11.93 -18.08
C SER A 166 3.40 10.63 -17.44
N SER A 167 3.60 10.65 -16.12
CA SER A 167 4.13 9.56 -15.30
C SER A 167 3.78 9.84 -13.84
N SER A 168 3.85 8.81 -13.00
CA SER A 168 3.79 8.98 -11.54
C SER A 168 5.19 9.18 -10.93
N LEU A 169 5.23 9.53 -9.65
CA LEU A 169 6.45 9.97 -8.97
C LEU A 169 7.23 8.84 -8.34
N THR A 170 6.58 7.80 -7.81
CA THR A 170 7.26 6.69 -7.10
C THR A 170 7.26 5.36 -7.85
N LEU A 171 6.47 5.16 -8.92
CA LEU A 171 6.53 3.95 -9.74
C LEU A 171 7.77 3.98 -10.66
N LEU A 172 8.61 2.96 -10.58
CA LEU A 172 9.80 2.77 -11.44
C LEU A 172 9.56 1.69 -12.51
N ASP A 173 8.87 0.59 -12.17
CA ASP A 173 8.62 -0.53 -13.07
C ASP A 173 7.35 -1.31 -12.73
N GLN A 174 6.79 -1.98 -13.74
CA GLN A 174 5.74 -3.00 -13.62
C GLN A 174 5.83 -3.98 -14.81
N SER A 175 5.71 -5.28 -14.56
CA SER A 175 5.71 -6.34 -15.57
C SER A 175 4.82 -7.51 -15.17
N THR A 176 3.76 -7.70 -15.95
CA THR A 176 2.78 -8.79 -15.84
C THR A 176 2.96 -9.82 -16.98
N PHE A 177 4.14 -9.81 -17.61
CA PHE A 177 4.59 -10.62 -18.76
C PHE A 177 3.66 -10.82 -20.00
N GLU A 178 2.47 -10.20 -20.06
CA GLU A 178 1.48 -10.35 -21.15
C GLU A 178 1.96 -9.96 -22.56
N ASN A 179 3.15 -9.38 -22.69
CA ASN A 179 3.76 -9.00 -23.97
C ASN A 179 5.05 -9.80 -24.22
N ILE A 180 5.22 -10.28 -25.45
CA ILE A 180 6.42 -11.01 -25.92
C ILE A 180 7.75 -10.25 -25.76
N ASN A 181 7.71 -8.95 -25.46
CA ASN A 181 8.88 -8.15 -25.14
C ASN A 181 9.31 -8.21 -23.66
N ILE A 182 8.59 -8.95 -22.82
CA ILE A 182 8.85 -9.15 -21.37
C ILE A 182 9.20 -7.84 -20.63
N CYS A 183 8.46 -6.75 -20.92
CA CYS A 183 8.70 -5.38 -20.42
C CYS A 183 10.12 -4.81 -20.64
N GLY A 184 10.87 -5.38 -21.59
CA GLY A 184 12.27 -5.01 -21.85
C GLY A 184 13.27 -5.61 -20.86
N MET A 185 12.90 -6.67 -20.14
CA MET A 185 13.88 -7.51 -19.45
C MET A 185 14.74 -8.27 -20.47
N ILE A 186 15.95 -8.63 -20.05
CA ILE A 186 16.91 -9.40 -20.84
C ILE A 186 17.34 -10.63 -20.07
N GLN A 187 17.77 -11.67 -20.80
CA GLN A 187 18.40 -12.83 -20.20
C GLN A 187 19.89 -12.80 -20.51
N SER A 188 20.67 -13.45 -19.66
CA SER A 188 22.07 -13.73 -19.97
C SER A 188 22.16 -14.74 -21.13
N SER A 189 23.37 -14.92 -21.66
CA SER A 189 23.72 -15.89 -22.71
C SER A 189 25.01 -16.63 -22.37
N THR A 190 25.31 -16.68 -21.08
CA THR A 190 26.60 -17.10 -20.48
C THR A 190 26.44 -17.93 -19.20
N ASP A 191 25.20 -18.13 -18.79
CA ASP A 191 24.71 -18.96 -17.70
C ASP A 191 24.20 -20.32 -18.22
N ASP A 192 23.85 -21.23 -17.30
CA ASP A 192 23.67 -22.65 -17.58
C ASP A 192 22.25 -23.05 -18.03
N ALA A 193 21.30 -22.12 -17.96
CA ALA A 193 19.89 -22.32 -18.29
C ALA A 193 19.18 -20.97 -18.51
N ASP A 194 17.99 -21.00 -19.13
CA ASP A 194 17.12 -19.84 -19.38
C ASP A 194 15.83 -19.88 -18.53
N TRP A 195 15.23 -18.72 -18.28
CA TRP A 195 13.80 -18.59 -17.98
C TRP A 195 12.97 -18.69 -19.27
N VAL A 196 11.83 -19.36 -19.21
CA VAL A 196 10.91 -19.55 -20.33
C VAL A 196 9.69 -18.66 -20.14
N HIS A 197 9.37 -17.84 -21.15
CA HIS A 197 8.10 -17.12 -21.23
C HIS A 197 6.98 -18.13 -21.54
N LEU A 198 6.19 -18.47 -20.53
CA LEU A 198 5.30 -19.61 -20.54
C LEU A 198 3.84 -19.16 -20.44
N LYS A 199 3.02 -19.58 -21.41
CA LYS A 199 1.58 -19.39 -21.36
C LYS A 199 0.92 -20.35 -20.36
N SER A 200 -0.07 -19.85 -19.62
CA SER A 200 -0.99 -20.63 -18.78
C SER A 200 -1.41 -21.98 -19.34
N SER A 201 -1.56 -22.96 -18.44
CA SER A 201 -2.33 -24.18 -18.72
C SER A 201 -3.17 -24.58 -17.49
N PRO A 202 -4.29 -25.31 -17.64
CA PRO A 202 -5.14 -25.67 -16.49
C PRO A 202 -4.36 -26.45 -15.42
N GLY A 203 -4.38 -25.96 -14.18
CA GLY A 203 -3.57 -26.47 -13.06
C GLY A 203 -2.15 -25.89 -12.94
N ALA A 204 -1.71 -25.07 -13.91
CA ALA A 204 -0.54 -24.20 -13.85
C ALA A 204 -0.95 -22.85 -14.49
N GLU A 205 -1.94 -22.21 -13.85
CA GLU A 205 -2.64 -21.05 -14.38
C GLU A 205 -1.89 -19.76 -14.03
N ASP A 206 -1.80 -18.86 -15.01
CA ASP A 206 -1.21 -17.53 -14.79
C ASP A 206 -2.03 -16.73 -13.76
N HIS A 207 -1.27 -15.87 -13.12
CA HIS A 207 -1.59 -15.06 -11.98
C HIS A 207 -2.20 -13.70 -12.40
N THR A 208 -1.76 -13.10 -13.49
CA THR A 208 -2.40 -11.88 -14.01
C THR A 208 -3.82 -12.20 -14.52
N HIS A 209 -3.97 -13.27 -15.31
CA HIS A 209 -5.26 -13.89 -15.68
C HIS A 209 -5.06 -15.39 -15.92
N ASN A 210 -6.06 -16.26 -15.67
CA ASN A 210 -5.98 -17.73 -15.87
C ASN A 210 -5.66 -18.21 -17.32
N LEU A 211 -5.40 -17.29 -18.26
CA LEU A 211 -5.03 -17.53 -19.66
C LEU A 211 -3.82 -16.69 -20.14
N GLY A 212 -3.17 -15.94 -19.25
CA GLY A 212 -2.02 -15.07 -19.52
C GLY A 212 -0.67 -15.79 -19.51
N TYR A 213 0.41 -15.05 -19.26
CA TYR A 213 1.80 -15.52 -19.34
C TYR A 213 2.62 -15.26 -18.07
N THR A 214 3.42 -16.25 -17.68
CA THR A 214 4.41 -16.18 -16.59
C THR A 214 5.84 -16.28 -17.13
N MET A 215 6.84 -16.00 -16.30
CA MET A 215 8.21 -16.50 -16.51
C MET A 215 8.46 -17.72 -15.63
N HIS A 216 8.89 -18.82 -16.24
CA HIS A 216 9.10 -20.11 -15.59
C HIS A 216 10.56 -20.58 -15.73
N PHE A 217 11.17 -20.99 -14.63
CA PHE A 217 12.49 -21.63 -14.60
C PHE A 217 12.35 -23.09 -14.14
N ASP A 218 12.56 -24.04 -15.07
CA ASP A 218 12.49 -25.46 -14.77
C ASP A 218 13.62 -25.91 -13.83
N THR A 219 13.26 -26.53 -12.71
CA THR A 219 14.19 -27.12 -11.74
C THR A 219 14.09 -28.65 -11.67
N SER A 220 13.21 -29.26 -12.48
CA SER A 220 13.02 -30.72 -12.54
C SER A 220 13.99 -31.41 -13.50
N THR A 221 14.55 -30.67 -14.47
CA THR A 221 15.59 -31.18 -15.38
C THR A 221 16.88 -30.38 -15.28
N GLY A 222 18.03 -31.04 -15.45
CA GLY A 222 19.37 -30.44 -15.35
C GLY A 222 20.16 -30.93 -14.15
N ASN A 223 21.23 -30.19 -13.83
CA ASN A 223 22.08 -30.43 -12.66
C ASN A 223 21.76 -29.41 -11.55
N ALA A 224 22.10 -29.76 -10.30
CA ALA A 224 22.14 -28.79 -9.20
C ALA A 224 23.13 -27.64 -9.49
N GLU A 225 22.96 -26.51 -8.79
CA GLU A 225 23.76 -25.28 -8.88
C GLU A 225 23.67 -24.52 -10.22
N GLN A 226 23.16 -25.13 -11.30
CA GLN A 226 22.85 -24.42 -12.55
C GLN A 226 21.86 -23.28 -12.27
N SER A 227 22.08 -22.13 -12.92
CA SER A 227 21.26 -20.93 -12.73
C SER A 227 20.85 -20.27 -14.05
N ALA A 228 19.77 -19.49 -13.98
CA ALA A 228 19.25 -18.65 -15.06
C ALA A 228 18.99 -17.23 -14.56
N LEU A 229 19.48 -16.22 -15.28
CA LEU A 229 19.40 -14.81 -14.90
C LEU A 229 18.46 -14.02 -15.81
N LEU A 230 17.37 -13.49 -15.24
CA LEU A 230 16.48 -12.52 -15.87
C LEU A 230 16.72 -11.13 -15.28
N GLU A 231 17.32 -10.21 -16.06
CA GLU A 231 17.70 -8.86 -15.66
C GLU A 231 16.74 -7.80 -16.20
N SER A 232 16.44 -6.76 -15.41
CA SER A 232 15.59 -5.65 -15.81
C SER A 232 16.25 -4.75 -16.86
N ARG A 233 15.47 -3.84 -17.45
CA ARG A 233 16.04 -2.64 -18.10
C ARG A 233 16.69 -1.71 -17.06
N ILE A 234 17.51 -0.75 -17.50
CA ILE A 234 18.09 0.28 -16.61
C ILE A 234 16.97 1.11 -15.99
N LEU A 235 16.92 1.16 -14.66
CA LEU A 235 16.03 2.00 -13.87
C LEU A 235 16.79 3.15 -13.21
N TYR A 236 16.07 4.24 -12.95
CA TYR A 236 16.61 5.51 -12.47
C TYR A 236 15.88 5.91 -11.18
N PRO A 237 16.34 5.44 -10.01
CA PRO A 237 15.72 5.81 -8.74
C PRO A 237 15.98 7.29 -8.46
N LYS A 238 15.02 7.93 -7.81
CA LYS A 238 15.12 9.31 -7.33
C LYS A 238 15.76 9.33 -5.93
N TRP A 239 15.55 8.28 -5.12
CA TRP A 239 16.02 8.17 -3.73
C TRP A 239 17.18 7.14 -3.54
N LYS A 240 17.34 6.40 -2.42
CA LYS A 240 18.63 5.72 -2.01
C LYS A 240 18.54 4.27 -1.41
N ILE A 241 19.66 3.79 -0.80
CA ILE A 241 20.03 2.63 0.11
C ILE A 241 20.43 1.23 -0.46
N GLN A 242 20.11 0.07 0.18
CA GLN A 242 20.49 -1.34 -0.18
C GLN A 242 19.45 -2.45 0.23
N GLY A 243 19.35 -3.64 -0.43
CA GLY A 243 18.30 -4.70 -0.20
C GLY A 243 18.72 -6.17 0.12
N PHE A 244 17.76 -7.15 0.08
CA PHE A 244 17.84 -8.54 0.63
C PHE A 244 17.13 -9.66 -0.22
N PRO A 245 17.30 -10.98 0.06
CA PRO A 245 16.68 -12.12 -0.69
C PRO A 245 15.47 -12.81 -0.02
N PHE A 246 14.82 -13.76 -0.72
CA PHE A 246 13.79 -14.69 -0.19
C PHE A 246 14.24 -16.16 -0.19
N PRO A 247 13.67 -17.02 0.68
CA PRO A 247 13.68 -18.48 0.50
C PRO A 247 12.56 -18.95 -0.47
N ALA A 248 12.76 -20.12 -1.09
CA ALA A 248 11.71 -20.91 -1.73
C ALA A 248 11.11 -21.94 -0.74
N ASP A 249 9.97 -22.53 -1.09
CA ASP A 249 9.14 -23.34 -0.19
C ASP A 249 8.34 -24.41 -0.98
N GLU A 250 7.85 -25.47 -0.31
CA GLU A 250 7.28 -26.67 -0.97
C GLU A 250 5.81 -26.51 -1.40
N ASP A 251 5.07 -25.53 -0.85
CA ASP A 251 3.67 -25.29 -1.20
C ASP A 251 3.51 -24.89 -2.67
N LYS A 252 2.76 -25.70 -3.44
CA LYS A 252 2.42 -25.45 -4.86
C LYS A 252 1.35 -24.34 -4.99
N THR A 253 1.64 -23.15 -4.46
CA THR A 253 0.75 -21.97 -4.37
C THR A 253 1.51 -20.67 -4.67
N TRP A 254 0.86 -19.69 -5.29
CA TRP A 254 1.43 -18.35 -5.46
C TRP A 254 1.64 -17.65 -4.10
N LYS A 255 2.82 -17.07 -3.87
CA LYS A 255 3.21 -16.36 -2.63
C LYS A 255 3.74 -14.96 -2.91
N ILE A 256 3.46 -14.02 -2.02
CA ILE A 256 3.90 -12.62 -2.14
C ILE A 256 5.33 -12.45 -1.62
N GLY A 257 6.25 -12.07 -2.51
CA GLY A 257 7.59 -11.65 -2.12
C GLY A 257 7.74 -10.12 -2.07
N HIS A 258 7.86 -9.53 -0.88
CA HIS A 258 8.22 -8.12 -0.68
C HIS A 258 9.72 -7.93 -0.43
N VAL A 259 10.51 -7.58 -1.46
CA VAL A 259 11.94 -7.29 -1.26
C VAL A 259 12.08 -5.84 -0.79
N PRO A 260 12.63 -5.56 0.40
CA PRO A 260 12.96 -4.20 0.79
C PRO A 260 14.22 -3.71 0.07
N MET A 261 14.15 -3.61 -1.27
CA MET A 261 15.20 -2.98 -2.05
C MET A 261 15.21 -1.49 -1.75
N GLN A 262 16.37 -0.91 -1.96
CA GLN A 262 16.70 0.47 -1.68
C GLN A 262 17.97 0.66 -2.54
N ILE A 263 18.05 1.66 -3.43
CA ILE A 263 19.21 1.86 -4.33
C ILE A 263 19.40 3.34 -4.65
N GLY A 264 20.65 3.83 -4.68
CA GLY A 264 20.99 5.26 -4.79
C GLY A 264 21.70 5.74 -6.05
N ALA A 265 21.65 4.96 -7.13
CA ALA A 265 22.15 5.28 -8.46
C ALA A 265 21.32 4.49 -9.50
N LYS A 266 21.50 4.74 -10.80
CA LYS A 266 20.87 3.90 -11.84
C LYS A 266 21.27 2.43 -11.66
N PHE A 267 20.34 1.51 -11.86
CA PHE A 267 20.53 0.08 -11.57
C PHE A 267 19.72 -0.82 -12.50
N HIS A 268 20.01 -2.12 -12.41
CA HIS A 268 19.13 -3.20 -12.85
C HIS A 268 18.78 -4.04 -11.61
N TYR A 269 17.56 -4.57 -11.52
CA TYR A 269 17.27 -5.72 -10.66
C TYR A 269 17.38 -6.99 -11.50
N ALA A 270 17.63 -8.13 -10.87
CA ALA A 270 17.63 -9.40 -11.58
C ALA A 270 17.08 -10.54 -10.71
N PHE A 271 16.42 -11.50 -11.35
CA PHE A 271 15.98 -12.75 -10.76
C PHE A 271 16.95 -13.85 -11.20
N GLN A 272 17.68 -14.42 -10.24
CA GLN A 272 18.50 -15.59 -10.46
C GLN A 272 17.75 -16.82 -9.95
N GLY A 273 17.21 -17.64 -10.85
CA GLY A 273 16.75 -18.98 -10.52
C GLY A 273 17.98 -19.88 -10.36
N VAL A 274 18.02 -20.72 -9.33
CA VAL A 274 19.11 -21.68 -9.08
C VAL A 274 18.53 -23.05 -8.78
N ARG A 275 19.06 -24.11 -9.41
CA ARG A 275 18.60 -25.48 -9.20
C ARG A 275 19.13 -26.03 -7.87
N GLY A 276 18.21 -26.50 -7.02
CA GLY A 276 18.53 -27.37 -5.90
C GLY A 276 18.89 -28.79 -6.36
N ASP A 277 18.81 -29.77 -5.46
CA ASP A 277 18.93 -31.18 -5.82
C ASP A 277 17.74 -31.62 -6.70
N PRO A 278 17.95 -32.00 -7.99
CA PRO A 278 16.87 -32.43 -8.87
C PRO A 278 16.11 -33.66 -8.35
N GLY A 279 16.74 -34.48 -7.50
CA GLY A 279 16.09 -35.63 -6.85
C GLY A 279 14.94 -35.26 -5.92
N ASN A 280 14.84 -33.99 -5.51
CA ASN A 280 13.78 -33.46 -4.65
C ASN A 280 12.94 -32.37 -5.35
N SER A 281 13.03 -32.24 -6.68
CA SER A 281 12.33 -31.19 -7.44
C SER A 281 11.48 -31.76 -8.59
N GLU A 282 10.16 -31.71 -8.42
CA GLU A 282 9.18 -32.15 -9.43
C GLU A 282 8.68 -31.02 -10.36
N GLY A 283 9.27 -29.82 -10.29
CA GLY A 283 8.71 -28.64 -10.98
C GLY A 283 9.71 -27.50 -11.22
N GLY A 284 9.27 -26.26 -11.06
CA GLY A 284 10.06 -25.07 -11.35
C GLY A 284 9.62 -23.84 -10.59
N ILE A 285 10.41 -22.79 -10.69
CA ILE A 285 10.14 -21.47 -10.10
C ILE A 285 9.32 -20.66 -11.09
N PHE A 286 8.22 -20.07 -10.64
CA PHE A 286 7.36 -19.18 -11.43
C PHE A 286 7.41 -17.77 -10.85
N ILE A 287 7.52 -16.76 -11.73
CA ILE A 287 7.35 -15.35 -11.38
C ILE A 287 6.40 -14.68 -12.37
N ASP A 288 5.54 -13.81 -11.84
CA ASP A 288 4.67 -12.89 -12.57
C ASP A 288 4.58 -11.56 -11.81
N ASP A 289 3.87 -10.59 -12.36
CA ASP A 289 3.21 -9.50 -11.63
C ASP A 289 4.21 -8.58 -10.88
N ILE A 290 5.42 -8.49 -11.41
CA ILE A 290 6.55 -7.74 -10.87
C ILE A 290 6.19 -6.27 -10.85
N ARG A 291 6.45 -5.62 -9.70
CA ARG A 291 6.18 -4.21 -9.45
C ARG A 291 7.41 -3.61 -8.78
N LEU A 292 7.64 -2.32 -8.99
CA LEU A 292 8.77 -1.63 -8.38
C LEU A 292 8.41 -0.17 -8.05
N THR A 293 8.10 0.10 -6.78
CA THR A 293 7.69 1.44 -6.30
C THR A 293 8.56 1.94 -5.17
N GLU A 294 8.97 3.22 -5.19
CA GLU A 294 9.73 3.93 -4.14
C GLU A 294 8.86 4.20 -2.89
N THR A 295 8.30 3.14 -2.31
CA THR A 295 7.34 3.13 -1.20
C THR A 295 7.67 2.00 -0.23
N HIS A 296 7.59 2.27 1.08
CA HIS A 296 7.99 1.31 2.11
C HIS A 296 7.29 -0.06 2.02
N CYS A 297 8.05 -1.15 2.22
CA CYS A 297 7.49 -2.48 2.44
C CYS A 297 6.58 -2.51 3.68
N PRO A 298 5.52 -3.36 3.68
CA PRO A 298 4.80 -3.68 4.90
C PRO A 298 5.75 -4.37 5.89
N ALA A 299 5.64 -4.03 7.18
CA ALA A 299 6.48 -4.63 8.23
C ALA A 299 6.17 -6.11 8.50
N ALA A 300 4.95 -6.53 8.16
CA ALA A 300 4.46 -7.90 8.26
C ALA A 300 3.42 -8.16 7.17
N VAL A 301 3.24 -9.43 6.79
CA VAL A 301 2.23 -9.88 5.83
C VAL A 301 1.52 -11.08 6.41
N TRP A 302 0.19 -11.06 6.41
CA TRP A 302 -0.64 -12.20 6.75
C TRP A 302 -1.37 -12.69 5.51
N CYS A 303 -1.08 -13.91 5.08
CA CYS A 303 -1.84 -14.60 4.04
C CYS A 303 -2.95 -15.44 4.71
N ILE A 304 -4.19 -15.28 4.25
CA ILE A 304 -5.33 -16.09 4.69
C ILE A 304 -5.74 -16.98 3.51
N GLN A 305 -5.40 -18.26 3.58
CA GLN A 305 -5.80 -19.23 2.56
C GLN A 305 -7.29 -19.59 2.67
N ASN A 306 -7.88 -20.00 1.55
CA ASN A 306 -9.29 -20.39 1.41
C ASN A 306 -10.32 -19.38 1.97
N PHE A 307 -10.03 -18.07 1.84
CA PHE A 307 -10.84 -17.00 2.41
C PHE A 307 -12.32 -17.04 1.97
N SER A 308 -12.62 -17.49 0.75
CA SER A 308 -13.99 -17.61 0.23
C SER A 308 -14.86 -18.55 1.08
N SER A 309 -14.39 -19.75 1.43
CA SER A 309 -15.15 -20.67 2.29
C SER A 309 -15.28 -20.16 3.74
N ILE A 310 -14.35 -19.31 4.19
CA ILE A 310 -14.50 -18.62 5.47
C ILE A 310 -15.64 -17.60 5.36
N LEU A 311 -15.68 -16.76 4.31
CA LEU A 311 -16.77 -15.81 4.08
C LEU A 311 -18.14 -16.47 3.91
N GLU A 312 -18.21 -17.65 3.29
CA GLU A 312 -19.46 -18.44 3.15
C GLU A 312 -20.01 -18.96 4.49
N THR A 313 -19.16 -19.09 5.51
CA THR A 313 -19.51 -19.67 6.82
C THR A 313 -19.44 -18.67 7.97
N ALA A 314 -18.88 -17.47 7.74
CA ALA A 314 -18.69 -16.43 8.74
C ALA A 314 -20.01 -15.78 9.20
N ASP A 315 -20.09 -15.53 10.50
CA ASP A 315 -21.11 -14.74 11.16
C ASP A 315 -20.50 -13.48 11.83
N TYR A 316 -21.33 -12.72 12.55
CA TYR A 316 -20.89 -11.52 13.29
C TYR A 316 -20.00 -11.81 14.52
N ASN A 317 -19.76 -13.09 14.86
CA ASN A 317 -18.86 -13.52 15.93
C ASN A 317 -17.56 -14.16 15.39
N THR A 318 -17.42 -14.27 14.07
CA THR A 318 -16.33 -15.02 13.45
C THR A 318 -15.03 -14.23 13.50
N VAL A 319 -14.11 -14.70 14.36
CA VAL A 319 -12.79 -14.11 14.60
C VAL A 319 -11.72 -14.93 13.88
N LEU A 320 -10.81 -14.25 13.18
CA LEU A 320 -9.57 -14.82 12.68
C LEU A 320 -8.39 -14.17 13.43
N ASN A 321 -7.61 -14.97 14.15
CA ASN A 321 -6.36 -14.53 14.76
C ASN A 321 -5.24 -14.59 13.71
N SER A 322 -4.37 -13.58 13.67
CA SER A 322 -3.09 -13.68 12.95
C SER A 322 -2.05 -14.42 13.79
N PRO A 323 -0.96 -14.94 13.19
CA PRO A 323 0.24 -15.24 13.97
C PRO A 323 0.80 -13.95 14.63
N CYS A 324 1.69 -14.13 15.61
CA CYS A 324 2.45 -13.04 16.20
C CYS A 324 3.43 -12.43 15.18
N PHE A 325 3.45 -11.09 15.12
CA PHE A 325 4.39 -10.30 14.33
C PHE A 325 5.20 -9.37 15.22
N TYR A 326 6.33 -8.86 14.70
CA TYR A 326 7.22 -7.94 15.43
C TYR A 326 7.35 -6.61 14.69
N SER A 327 7.27 -5.49 15.43
CA SER A 327 7.48 -4.15 14.88
C SER A 327 8.97 -3.89 14.59
N PRO A 328 9.33 -2.87 13.78
CA PRO A 328 10.72 -2.48 13.54
C PRO A 328 11.50 -2.11 14.82
N GLU A 329 10.80 -1.71 15.88
CA GLU A 329 11.37 -1.45 17.21
C GLU A 329 11.44 -2.70 18.10
N GLY A 330 10.74 -3.79 17.76
CA GLY A 330 10.75 -5.06 18.48
C GLY A 330 9.52 -5.39 19.34
N TYR A 331 8.43 -4.61 19.26
CA TYR A 331 7.16 -4.92 19.95
C TYR A 331 6.42 -6.08 19.26
N GLY A 332 5.90 -7.04 20.03
CA GLY A 332 5.00 -8.08 19.52
C GLY A 332 3.58 -7.52 19.25
N PHE A 333 2.91 -7.99 18.20
CA PHE A 333 1.52 -7.63 17.89
C PHE A 333 0.78 -8.68 17.05
N GLY A 334 -0.56 -8.60 17.02
CA GLY A 334 -1.43 -9.37 16.13
C GLY A 334 -2.52 -8.52 15.46
N LEU A 335 -3.33 -9.14 14.59
CA LEU A 335 -4.58 -8.56 14.06
C LEU A 335 -5.79 -9.02 14.90
N TYR A 336 -6.83 -8.17 14.93
CA TYR A 336 -7.31 -7.59 16.19
C TYR A 336 -6.15 -6.86 16.88
N PHE A 337 -6.05 -5.54 16.68
CA PHE A 337 -4.82 -4.82 17.01
C PHE A 337 -4.60 -4.69 18.52
N HIS A 338 -3.89 -5.67 19.04
CA HIS A 338 -3.42 -5.76 20.40
C HIS A 338 -1.89 -5.89 20.40
N LEU A 339 -1.27 -5.36 21.45
CA LEU A 339 0.10 -5.66 21.79
C LEU A 339 0.17 -7.11 22.28
N ALA A 340 1.12 -7.88 21.75
CA ALA A 340 1.44 -9.23 22.20
C ALA A 340 2.70 -9.22 23.07
N SER A 341 2.81 -10.17 23.99
CA SER A 341 4.03 -10.36 24.78
C SER A 341 5.12 -11.01 23.92
N GLY A 342 6.21 -10.31 23.64
CA GLY A 342 7.35 -10.83 22.88
C GLY A 342 8.60 -11.04 23.73
N ASP A 343 9.63 -11.64 23.13
CA ASP A 343 10.93 -11.86 23.80
C ASP A 343 11.57 -10.55 24.29
N ASN A 344 11.36 -9.45 23.56
CA ASN A 344 11.95 -8.15 23.84
C ASN A 344 11.27 -7.36 24.97
N ASP A 345 10.11 -7.79 25.49
CA ASP A 345 9.24 -7.01 26.39
C ASP A 345 9.97 -6.31 27.55
N ILE A 346 11.04 -6.93 28.06
CA ILE A 346 11.85 -6.48 29.21
C ILE A 346 12.68 -5.22 28.88
N VAL A 347 13.05 -5.01 27.62
CA VAL A 347 13.83 -3.85 27.15
C VAL A 347 12.98 -2.79 26.43
N MET A 348 11.70 -3.07 26.18
CA MET A 348 10.79 -2.14 25.53
C MET A 348 10.28 -1.05 26.50
N GLN A 349 9.97 0.13 25.94
CA GLN A 349 9.33 1.21 26.69
C GLN A 349 7.81 0.98 26.78
N TRP A 350 7.28 0.99 28.01
CA TRP A 350 5.86 0.85 28.32
C TRP A 350 5.31 2.07 29.08
N PRO A 351 4.05 2.50 28.85
CA PRO A 351 3.19 2.06 27.76
C PRO A 351 3.76 2.42 26.37
N ALA A 352 3.35 1.68 25.34
CA ALA A 352 3.79 1.91 23.97
C ALA A 352 3.01 3.09 23.36
N VAL A 353 3.56 4.31 23.41
CA VAL A 353 2.87 5.56 23.03
C VAL A 353 3.40 6.14 21.71
N ASN A 354 2.53 6.72 20.88
CA ASN A 354 2.83 7.32 19.57
C ASN A 354 3.36 6.31 18.52
N ARG A 355 2.87 5.06 18.52
CA ARG A 355 3.13 4.10 17.43
C ARG A 355 1.90 4.04 16.53
N GLN A 356 2.07 4.16 15.21
CA GLN A 356 0.97 4.08 14.25
C GLN A 356 1.02 2.77 13.43
N PRO A 357 0.39 1.67 13.88
CA PRO A 357 0.06 0.56 12.98
C PRO A 357 -0.85 1.03 11.84
N THR A 358 -0.70 0.40 10.67
CA THR A 358 -1.65 0.51 9.56
C THR A 358 -1.92 -0.88 9.02
N ILE A 359 -3.17 -1.32 9.10
CA ILE A 359 -3.65 -2.57 8.53
C ILE A 359 -4.13 -2.25 7.11
N VAL A 360 -3.63 -2.98 6.13
CA VAL A 360 -4.02 -2.85 4.72
C VAL A 360 -4.57 -4.18 4.23
N VAL A 361 -5.86 -4.22 3.91
CA VAL A 361 -6.44 -5.29 3.10
C VAL A 361 -6.09 -4.97 1.66
N MET A 362 -5.05 -5.63 1.15
CA MET A 362 -4.51 -5.32 -0.17
C MET A 362 -5.47 -5.78 -1.26
N ASP A 363 -5.90 -4.83 -2.08
CA ASP A 363 -6.48 -5.12 -3.39
C ASP A 363 -5.35 -5.49 -4.35
N GLN A 364 -5.64 -6.44 -5.22
CA GLN A 364 -4.65 -7.39 -5.71
C GLN A 364 -4.32 -7.18 -7.19
N ASP A 365 -5.18 -6.42 -7.89
CA ASP A 365 -5.11 -6.01 -9.30
C ASP A 365 -3.69 -5.90 -9.89
N PRO A 366 -3.42 -6.48 -11.09
CA PRO A 366 -2.10 -6.50 -11.73
C PRO A 366 -1.50 -5.11 -12.01
N ASP A 367 -2.32 -4.05 -12.08
CA ASP A 367 -1.87 -2.67 -12.15
C ASP A 367 -1.89 -1.98 -10.79
N ILE A 368 -0.71 -1.64 -10.26
CA ILE A 368 -0.57 -1.03 -8.93
C ILE A 368 -1.19 0.38 -8.84
N LYS A 369 -1.50 1.01 -9.99
CA LYS A 369 -2.21 2.29 -10.05
C LYS A 369 -3.74 2.12 -9.98
N LEU A 370 -4.25 0.94 -10.33
CA LEU A 370 -5.68 0.61 -10.27
C LEU A 370 -6.08 0.09 -8.89
N ARG A 371 -5.25 -0.73 -8.24
CA ARG A 371 -5.46 -1.29 -6.88
C ARG A 371 -6.14 -0.32 -5.91
N MET A 372 -7.31 -0.69 -5.38
CA MET A 372 -8.11 0.08 -4.44
C MET A 372 -8.01 -0.49 -3.00
N SER A 373 -6.78 -0.60 -2.50
CA SER A 373 -6.50 -1.27 -1.21
C SER A 373 -7.11 -0.55 -0.01
N SER A 374 -7.86 -1.27 0.82
CA SER A 374 -8.48 -0.74 2.03
C SER A 374 -7.44 -0.58 3.14
N ALA A 375 -7.23 0.64 3.63
CA ALA A 375 -6.31 0.93 4.72
C ALA A 375 -7.04 1.48 5.95
N ARG A 376 -6.66 1.02 7.15
CA ARG A 376 -7.07 1.60 8.43
C ARG A 376 -5.87 1.66 9.36
N SER A 377 -5.71 2.79 10.04
CA SER A 377 -4.65 3.05 11.02
C SER A 377 -5.25 3.51 12.34
N LEU A 378 -4.54 3.22 13.42
CA LEU A 378 -4.75 3.83 14.74
C LEU A 378 -3.40 4.30 15.27
N THR A 379 -3.37 5.17 16.27
CA THR A 379 -2.14 5.52 16.98
C THR A 379 -2.27 5.16 18.45
N THR A 380 -1.28 4.46 19.00
CA THR A 380 -1.26 4.08 20.41
C THR A 380 -0.97 5.28 21.30
N ASP A 381 -1.61 5.36 22.47
CA ASP A 381 -1.70 6.59 23.26
C ASP A 381 -1.67 6.31 24.79
N MET A 382 -2.18 7.24 25.60
CA MET A 382 -2.30 7.10 27.05
C MET A 382 -3.71 6.73 27.52
N SER A 383 -4.56 6.19 26.62
CA SER A 383 -5.93 5.80 26.94
C SER A 383 -6.01 4.71 28.02
N THR A 384 -7.11 4.75 28.77
CA THR A 384 -7.38 3.85 29.89
C THR A 384 -8.75 3.23 29.79
N VAL A 385 -8.87 1.95 30.14
CA VAL A 385 -10.13 1.26 30.38
C VAL A 385 -10.39 1.16 31.88
N GLU A 386 -11.58 1.56 32.31
CA GLU A 386 -12.08 1.21 33.63
C GLU A 386 -12.58 -0.23 33.63
N THR A 387 -12.02 -1.05 34.52
CA THR A 387 -12.55 -2.38 34.83
C THR A 387 -13.21 -2.33 36.21
N ASN A 388 -14.12 -3.28 36.50
CA ASN A 388 -14.89 -3.38 37.75
C ASN A 388 -14.06 -3.38 39.06
N THR A 389 -12.72 -3.43 38.98
CA THR A 389 -11.81 -3.42 40.13
C THR A 389 -10.63 -2.45 40.03
N ASN A 390 -10.32 -1.88 38.85
CA ASN A 390 -9.21 -0.93 38.65
C ASN A 390 -9.26 -0.28 37.27
N THR A 391 -8.68 0.92 37.14
CA THR A 391 -8.31 1.55 35.87
C THR A 391 -7.02 0.91 35.33
N LYS A 392 -6.97 0.52 34.05
CA LYS A 392 -5.77 0.03 33.35
C LYS A 392 -5.46 0.90 32.13
N LEU A 393 -4.18 1.10 31.81
CA LEU A 393 -3.76 1.64 30.51
C LEU A 393 -3.97 0.57 29.43
N ILE A 394 -4.47 0.97 28.26
CA ILE A 394 -4.72 0.02 27.14
C ILE A 394 -3.40 -0.49 26.56
N TRP A 395 -2.40 0.39 26.43
CA TRP A 395 -1.14 0.12 25.74
C TRP A 395 0.05 -0.18 26.67
N ASP A 396 -0.21 -0.62 27.91
CA ASP A 396 0.82 -1.14 28.81
C ASP A 396 1.24 -2.58 28.43
N ASN A 397 2.28 -3.11 29.07
CA ASN A 397 2.82 -4.44 28.82
C ASN A 397 1.72 -5.53 28.88
N PRO A 398 1.55 -6.36 27.83
CA PRO A 398 0.49 -7.38 27.78
C PRO A 398 0.48 -8.36 28.96
N ARG A 399 1.63 -8.63 29.58
CA ARG A 399 1.75 -9.50 30.77
C ARG A 399 1.06 -8.91 32.01
N ASN A 400 0.81 -7.60 32.03
CA ASN A 400 0.12 -6.88 33.11
C ASN A 400 -1.37 -6.63 32.80
N VAL A 401 -1.68 -6.29 31.54
CA VAL A 401 -3.00 -5.76 31.16
C VAL A 401 -3.84 -6.67 30.27
N GLY A 402 -3.22 -7.53 29.47
CA GLY A 402 -3.87 -8.39 28.49
C GLY A 402 -4.43 -9.71 29.05
N THR A 403 -4.88 -10.55 28.12
CA THR A 403 -5.32 -11.93 28.33
C THR A 403 -4.43 -12.87 27.54
N PHE A 404 -4.17 -14.08 28.07
CA PHE A 404 -3.39 -15.09 27.35
C PHE A 404 -4.15 -15.60 26.13
N ASP A 405 -3.49 -15.58 24.97
CA ASP A 405 -3.98 -16.16 23.72
C ASP A 405 -3.05 -17.32 23.31
N PRO A 406 -3.55 -18.54 23.09
CA PRO A 406 -2.72 -19.70 22.73
C PRO A 406 -2.20 -19.69 21.28
N SER A 407 -2.56 -18.71 20.43
CA SER A 407 -2.02 -18.55 19.07
C SER A 407 -0.87 -17.54 18.97
N CYS A 408 -0.36 -17.03 20.09
CA CYS A 408 0.60 -15.92 20.16
C CYS A 408 1.87 -16.28 20.96
#